data_AF-A0A151U5U7-F1
#
_entry.id   AF-A0A151U5U7-F1
#
_cell.length_a   1.000
_cell.length_b   1.000
_cell.length_c   1.000
_cell.angle_alpha   90.00
_cell.angle_beta   90.00
_cell.angle_gamma   90.00
#
_symmetry.space_group_name_H-M   'P 1'
#
loop_
_entity.id
_entity.type
_entity.pdbx_description
1 polymer ?
#
loop_
_entity_poly.entity_id
_entity_poly.type
_entity_poly.pdbx_seq_one_letter_code
_entity_poly.pdbx_strand_id
1 'polypeptide(L)' 'MLVGEAEHWWRGTHHILTARGVAVDWECLRRVFLEKYFPESVRHAKEAEFMRLH' A
#
# COMPACT_ATOMS: atom_id res chain seq x y z
N MET A 1 -3.91 -0.21 -17.42
CA MET A 1 -2.62 0.43 -17.09
C MET A 1 -2.24 0.32 -15.60
N LEU A 2 -3.17 0.05 -14.67
CA LEU A 2 -2.84 -0.09 -13.23
C LEU A 2 -2.28 -1.47 -12.82
N VAL A 3 -2.74 -2.55 -13.46
CA VAL A 3 -2.33 -3.92 -13.12
C VAL A 3 -0.82 -4.13 -13.28
N GLY A 4 -0.25 -3.69 -14.41
CA GLY A 4 1.19 -3.83 -14.67
C GLY A 4 2.08 -3.03 -13.73
N GLU A 5 1.66 -1.81 -13.35
CA GLU A 5 2.40 -0.99 -12.38
C GLU A 5 2.34 -1.56 -10.96
N ALA A 6 1.18 -2.08 -10.56
CA ALA A 6 1.01 -2.75 -9.27
C ALA A 6 1.84 -4.04 -9.19
N GLU A 7 1.83 -4.86 -10.23
CA GLU A 7 2.65 -6.07 -10.32
C GLU A 7 4.15 -5.77 -10.31
N HIS A 8 4.59 -4.78 -11.08
CA HIS A 8 6.00 -4.37 -11.12
C HIS A 8 6.48 -3.90 -9.75
N TRP A 9 5.69 -3.04 -9.10
CA TRP A 9 5.98 -2.60 -7.74
C TRP A 9 6.05 -3.74 -6.74
N TRP A 10 5.02 -4.61 -6.73
CA TRP A 10 4.95 -5.71 -5.77
C TRP A 10 6.15 -6.64 -5.90
N ARG A 11 6.58 -6.94 -7.14
CA ARG A 11 7.77 -7.76 -7.40
C ARG A 11 9.03 -7.16 -6.78
N GLY A 12 9.22 -5.85 -6.90
CA GLY A 12 10.35 -5.14 -6.29
C GLY A 12 10.28 -5.12 -4.76
N THR A 13 9.12 -4.77 -4.20
CA THR A 13 8.92 -4.72 -2.74
C THR A 13 9.06 -6.11 -2.11
N HIS A 14 8.48 -7.15 -2.71
CA HIS A 14 8.61 -8.53 -2.26
C HIS A 14 10.07 -8.97 -2.24
N HIS A 15 10.84 -8.68 -3.30
CA HIS A 15 12.27 -8.99 -3.34
C HIS A 15 13.04 -8.34 -2.18
N ILE A 16 12.78 -7.06 -1.90
CA ILE A 16 13.42 -6.34 -0.79
C ILE A 16 13.05 -6.95 0.58
N LEU A 17 11.77 -7.29 0.78
CA LEU A 17 11.29 -7.88 2.03
C LEU A 17 11.95 -9.24 2.28
N THR A 18 11.98 -10.11 1.27
CA THR A 18 12.64 -11.41 1.36
C THR A 18 14.14 -11.27 1.58
N ALA A 19 14.82 -10.34 0.89
CA ALA A 19 16.24 -10.09 1.08
C ALA A 19 16.59 -9.59 2.50
N ARG A 20 15.64 -8.94 3.18
CA ARG A 20 15.77 -8.51 4.58
C ARG A 20 15.36 -9.57 5.59
N GLY A 21 14.98 -10.77 5.14
CA GLY A 21 14.48 -11.85 6.01
C GLY A 21 13.12 -11.54 6.64
N VAL A 22 12.37 -10.58 6.09
CA VAL A 22 11.03 -10.25 6.58
C VAL A 22 10.06 -11.30 6.08
N ALA A 23 9.32 -11.93 6.99
CA ALA A 23 8.22 -12.81 6.63
C ALA A 23 7.13 -11.98 5.93
N VAL A 24 6.81 -12.36 4.69
CA VAL A 24 5.75 -11.71 3.90
C VAL A 24 4.42 -12.38 4.24
N ASP A 25 3.85 -11.98 5.38
CA ASP A 25 2.49 -12.34 5.76
C ASP A 25 1.48 -11.27 5.32
N TRP A 26 0.21 -11.53 5.62
CA TRP A 26 -0.88 -10.62 5.28
C TRP A 26 -0.72 -9.23 5.90
N GLU A 27 -0.21 -9.14 7.13
CA GLU A 27 -0.03 -7.87 7.84
C GLU A 27 1.09 -7.04 7.20
N CYS A 28 2.20 -7.69 6.86
CA CYS A 28 3.31 -7.08 6.13
C CYS A 28 2.84 -6.50 4.80
N LEU A 29 2.14 -7.31 3.99
CA LEU A 29 1.57 -6.88 2.71
C LEU A 29 0.64 -5.68 2.90
N ARG A 30 -0.30 -5.77 3.85
CA ARG A 30 -1.26 -4.69 4.12
C ARG A 30 -0.56 -3.39 4.49
N ARG A 31 0.48 -3.45 5.33
CA ARG A 31 1.25 -2.27 5.75
C ARG A 31 1.92 -1.60 4.57
N VAL A 32 2.75 -2.32 3.80
CA VAL A 32 3.50 -1.73 2.69
C VAL A 32 2.61 -1.26 1.54
N PHE A 33 1.46 -1.91 1.36
CA PHE A 33 0.45 -1.49 0.40
C PHE A 33 -0.20 -0.17 0.80
N LEU A 34 -0.66 -0.05 2.06
CA LEU A 34 -1.29 1.16 2.56
C LEU A 34 -0.31 2.34 2.59
N GLU A 35 0.95 2.12 2.99
CA GLU A 35 1.98 3.15 2.96
C GLU A 35 2.18 3.73 1.55
N LYS A 36 2.16 2.88 0.52
CA LYS A 36 2.35 3.33 -0.87
C LYS A 36 1.11 4.01 -1.45
N TYR A 37 -0.06 3.39 -1.31
CA TYR A 37 -1.25 3.78 -2.06
C TYR A 37 -2.25 4.62 -1.24
N PHE A 38 -2.12 4.61 0.08
CA PHE A 38 -2.94 5.38 1.02
C PHE A 38 -2.07 6.20 1.98
N PRO A 39 -1.22 7.12 1.46
CA PRO A 39 -0.47 8.02 2.30
C PRO A 39 -1.41 8.88 3.15
N GLU A 40 -0.86 9.52 4.18
CA GLU A 40 -1.64 10.30 5.14
C GLU A 40 -2.53 11.36 4.47
N SER A 41 -2.03 12.05 3.45
CA SER A 41 -2.82 13.03 2.68
C SER A 41 -4.06 12.42 2.01
N VAL A 42 -3.94 11.23 1.44
CA VAL A 42 -5.07 10.51 0.83
C VAL A 42 -6.06 10.06 1.90
N ARG A 43 -5.58 9.64 3.08
CA ARG A 43 -6.42 9.28 4.22
C ARG A 43 -7.22 10.49 4.72
N HIS A 44 -6.55 11.63 4.94
CA HIS A 44 -7.20 12.89 5.33
C HIS A 44 -8.23 13.37 4.30
N ALA A 45 -7.89 13.27 3.01
CA ALA A 45 -8.84 13.61 1.94
C ALA A 45 -10.08 12.71 1.96
N LYS A 46 -9.91 11.40 2.19
CA LYS A 46 -11.02 10.44 2.29
C LYS A 46 -11.85 10.64 3.54
N GLU A 47 -11.24 10.99 4.66
CA GLU A 47 -11.95 11.36 5.89
C GLU A 47 -12.80 12.61 5.68
N ALA A 48 -12.24 13.66 5.07
CA ALA A 48 -12.98 14.87 4.74
C ALA A 48 -14.12 14.61 3.74
N GLU A 49 -13.91 13.74 2.75
CA GLU A 49 -14.98 13.29 1.84
C GLU A 49 -16.10 12.59 2.62
N PHE A 50 -15.74 11.66 3.51
CA PHE A 50 -16.70 10.93 4.34
C PHE A 50 -17.52 11.84 5.25
N MET A 51 -16.90 12.82 5.89
CA MET A 51 -17.58 13.79 6.75
C MET A 51 -18.58 14.68 6.00
N ARG A 52 -18.41 14.83 4.67
CA ARG A 52 -19.32 15.61 3.81
C ARG A 52 -20.45 14.79 3.20
N LEU A 53 -20.48 13.48 3.43
CA LEU A 53 -21.55 12.58 2.99
C LEU A 53 -22.75 12.55 3.96
N HIS A 54 -22.71 13.32 5.05
CA HIS A 54 -23.82 13.53 5.98
C HIS A 54 -24.53 14.87 5.71
#